data_AF-C7RKX3-F1
#
_entry.id   AF-C7RKX3-F1
#
_cell.length_a   1.000
_cell.length_b   1.000
_cell.length_c   1.000
_cell.angle_alpha   90.00
_cell.angle_beta   90.00
_cell.angle_gamma   90.00
#
_symmetry.space_group_name_H-M   'P 1'
#
loop_
_entity.id
_entity.type
_entity.pdbx_description
1 polymer ?
#
loop_
_entity_poly.entity_id
_entity_poly.type
_entity_poly.pdbx_seq_one_letter_code
_entity_poly.pdbx_strand_id
1 'polypeptide(L)' 'MEAPGRSAALEATNAAVLIKLNELYKEAIAHDGFAEIKVEIRILRRGQKEVILHCGKQYRFVVDYAPGN' A
#
# COMPACT_ATOMS: atom_id res chain seq x y z
N MET A 1 -29.38 -2.37 11.15
CA MET A 1 -29.66 -2.62 9.72
C MET A 1 -29.35 -1.31 9.01
N GLU A 2 -28.34 -1.07 8.19
CA GLU A 2 -27.19 -1.74 7.54
C GLU A 2 -26.10 -0.62 7.42
N ALA A 3 -24.79 -0.79 7.26
CA ALA A 3 -23.97 -1.83 6.68
C ALA A 3 -22.49 -1.69 7.18
N PRO A 4 -21.73 -2.77 7.31
CA PRO A 4 -20.27 -2.73 7.46
C PRO A 4 -19.64 -2.70 6.06
N GLY A 5 -18.86 -1.66 5.71
CA GLY A 5 -18.35 -1.62 4.33
C GLY A 5 -17.50 -0.44 3.89
N ARG A 6 -16.74 0.22 4.76
CA ARG A 6 -15.58 1.00 4.31
C ARG A 6 -14.33 0.34 4.86
N SER A 7 -13.79 -0.58 4.08
CA SER A 7 -12.45 -1.16 4.30
C SER A 7 -11.48 -0.03 4.62
N ALA A 8 -10.82 -0.14 5.77
CA ALA A 8 -9.95 0.88 6.35
C ALA A 8 -8.77 1.21 5.43
N ALA A 9 -8.98 2.15 4.51
CA ALA A 9 -7.89 2.82 3.83
C ALA A 9 -7.36 3.87 4.82
N LEU A 10 -6.23 3.56 5.46
CA LEU A 10 -5.47 4.54 6.24
C LEU A 10 -4.99 5.64 5.28
N GLU A 11 -5.25 6.91 5.62
CA GLU A 11 -4.54 8.05 5.04
C GLU A 11 -3.06 7.90 5.42
N ALA A 12 -2.28 7.37 4.50
CA ALA A 12 -0.88 7.03 4.73
C ALA A 12 -0.01 8.01 3.94
N THR A 13 1.04 8.54 4.56
CA THR A 13 2.04 9.29 3.81
C THR A 13 2.87 8.34 2.94
N ASN A 14 3.50 8.86 1.88
CA ASN A 14 4.42 8.07 1.06
C ASN A 14 5.52 7.39 1.90
N ALA A 15 5.95 8.04 2.99
CA ALA A 15 6.91 7.47 3.93
C ALA A 15 6.40 6.16 4.59
N ALA A 16 5.13 6.12 4.99
CA ALA A 16 4.55 4.92 5.60
C ALA A 16 4.48 3.74 4.61
N VAL A 17 4.16 4.02 3.34
CA VAL A 17 4.18 3.00 2.27
C VAL A 17 5.59 2.44 2.07
N LEU A 18 6.60 3.31 2.04
CA LEU A 18 8.00 2.90 1.88
C LEU A 18 8.50 2.07 3.06
N ILE A 19 8.16 2.45 4.30
CA ILE A 19 8.48 1.65 5.49
C ILE A 19 7.86 0.26 5.35
N LYS A 20 6.58 0.17 4.99
CA LYS A 20 5.91 -1.13 4.89
C LYS A 20 6.45 -1.99 3.76
N LEU A 21 6.77 -1.40 2.63
CA LEU A 21 7.43 -2.10 1.53
C LEU A 21 8.80 -2.66 1.94
N ASN A 22 9.57 -1.89 2.71
CA ASN A 22 10.88 -2.32 3.19
C ASN A 22 10.78 -3.51 4.15
N GLU A 23 9.79 -3.52 5.04
CA GLU A 23 9.48 -4.66 5.90
C GLU A 23 9.11 -5.91 5.08
N LEU A 24 8.17 -5.79 4.14
CA LEU A 24 7.74 -6.91 3.30
C LEU A 24 8.89 -7.47 2.47
N TYR A 25 9.78 -6.61 1.97
CA TYR A 25 10.98 -7.04 1.25
C TYR A 25 11.96 -7.81 2.15
N LYS A 26 12.19 -7.34 3.39
CA LYS A 26 13.04 -8.04 4.36
C LYS A 26 12.48 -9.40 4.74
N GLU A 27 11.16 -9.51 4.89
CA GLU A 27 10.49 -10.78 5.11
C GLU A 27 10.65 -11.70 3.90
N ALA A 28 10.37 -11.20 2.69
CA ALA A 28 10.48 -11.96 1.44
C ALA A 28 11.89 -12.50 1.19
N ILE A 29 12.95 -11.73 1.47
CA ILE A 29 14.33 -12.18 1.28
C ILE A 29 14.81 -13.14 2.37
N ALA A 30 14.22 -13.08 3.57
CA ALA A 30 14.53 -13.99 4.67
C ALA A 30 13.80 -15.35 4.54
N HIS A 31 12.81 -15.46 3.65
CA HIS A 31 12.12 -16.70 3.37
C HIS A 31 12.95 -17.59 2.43
N ASP A 32 13.25 -18.81 2.87
CA ASP A 32 13.76 -19.88 1.99
C ASP A 32 12.63 -20.42 1.11
N GLY A 33 12.43 -19.77 -0.05
CA GLY A 33 11.38 -20.13 -1.01
C GLY A 33 11.20 -19.09 -2.12
N PHE A 34 10.06 -19.15 -2.82
CA PHE A 34 9.66 -18.14 -3.80
C PHE A 34 8.77 -17.09 -3.12
N ALA A 35 9.13 -15.81 -3.26
CA ALA A 35 8.34 -14.69 -2.80
C ALA A 35 8.10 -13.70 -3.94
N GLU A 36 6.86 -13.24 -4.08
CA GLU A 36 6.46 -12.22 -5.05
C GLU A 36 5.89 -11.01 -4.30
N ILE A 37 6.40 -9.82 -4.63
CA ILE A 37 5.87 -8.55 -4.16
C ILE A 37 5.35 -7.76 -5.36
N LYS A 38 4.06 -7.45 -5.39
CA LYS A 38 3.44 -6.61 -6.42
C LYS A 38 3.05 -5.26 -5.83
N VAL A 39 3.51 -4.18 -6.46
CA VAL A 39 3.14 -2.81 -6.09
C VAL A 39 2.27 -2.25 -7.21
N GLU A 40 1.03 -1.90 -6.87
CA GLU A 40 0.11 -1.23 -7.81
C GLU A 40 -0.15 0.18 -7.33
N ILE A 41 0.07 1.17 -8.20
CA ILE A 41 -0.18 2.58 -7.91
C ILE A 41 -1.29 3.05 -8.85
N ARG A 42 -2.44 3.41 -8.29
CA ARG A 42 -3.59 3.96 -9.03
C ARG A 42 -3.66 5.45 -8.79
N ILE A 43 -3.50 6.23 -9.85
CA ILE A 43 -3.62 7.68 -9.79
C ILE A 43 -5.12 8.02 -9.76
N LEU A 44 -5.56 8.62 -8.67
CA LEU A 44 -6.94 9.05 -8.48
C LEU A 44 -7.13 10.50 -8.91
N ARG A 45 -8.40 10.91 -9.04
CA ARG A 45 -8.76 12.31 -9.31
C ARG A 45 -8.40 13.17 -8.09
N ARG A 46 -8.02 14.43 -8.33
CA ARG A 46 -7.60 15.43 -7.30
C ARG A 46 -6.22 15.20 -6.66
N GLY A 47 -5.31 14.50 -7.34
CA GLY A 47 -3.93 14.36 -6.88
C GLY A 47 -3.74 13.31 -5.78
N GLN A 48 -4.75 12.51 -5.46
CA GLN A 48 -4.56 11.34 -4.61
C GLN A 48 -3.95 10.17 -5.38
N LYS A 49 -3.18 9.33 -4.69
CA LYS A 49 -2.61 8.09 -5.23
C LYS A 49 -3.00 6.95 -4.30
N GLU A 50 -3.68 5.94 -4.82
CA GLU A 50 -3.91 4.70 -4.08
C GLU A 50 -2.73 3.76 -4.35
N VAL A 51 -2.08 3.27 -3.30
CA VAL A 51 -0.97 2.30 -3.41
C VAL A 51 -1.40 0.98 -2.79
N ILE A 52 -1.32 -0.09 -3.56
CA ILE A 52 -1.69 -1.45 -3.17
C ILE A 52 -0.42 -2.30 -3.17
N LEU A 53 -0.14 -2.97 -2.05
CA LEU A 53 0.98 -3.88 -1.89
C LEU A 53 0.45 -5.30 -1.76
N HIS A 54 0.88 -6.20 -2.64
CA HIS A 54 0.57 -7.63 -2.58
C HIS A 54 1.83 -8.40 -2.20
N CYS A 55 1.77 -9.21 -1.15
CA CYS A 55 2.86 -10.08 -0.69
C CYS A 55 2.25 -11.28 0.05
N GLY A 56 1.57 -12.18 -0.67
CA GLY A 56 0.80 -13.30 -0.10
C GLY A 56 -0.49 -12.91 0.65
N LYS A 57 -0.58 -11.67 1.15
CA LYS A 57 -1.77 -10.97 1.65
C LYS A 57 -1.85 -9.60 0.97
N GLN A 58 -3.06 -9.04 0.84
CA GLN A 58 -3.29 -7.75 0.16
C GLN A 58 -3.38 -6.61 1.19
N TYR A 59 -2.52 -5.61 1.04
CA TYR A 59 -2.52 -4.38 1.83
C TYR A 59 -2.86 -3.19 0.93
N ARG A 60 -3.79 -2.31 1.35
CA ARG A 60 -4.24 -1.16 0.56
C ARG A 60 -4.06 0.15 1.32
N PHE A 61 -3.38 1.09 0.70
CA PHE A 61 -3.08 2.42 1.24
C PHE A 61 -3.66 3.50 0.33
N VAL A 62 -4.25 4.53 0.90
CA VAL A 62 -4.61 5.75 0.16
C VAL A 62 -3.66 6.84 0.62
N VAL A 63 -2.91 7.39 -0.34
CA VAL A 63 -1.87 8.39 -0.11
C VAL A 63 -2.30 9.69 -0.76
N ASP A 64 -2.40 10.75 0.04
CA ASP A 64 -2.52 12.11 -0.48
C ASP A 64 -1.18 12.53 -1.08
N TYR A 65 -1.17 12.87 -2.36
CA TYR A 65 0.02 13.39 -3.04
C TYR A 65 -0.17 14.89 -3.29
N ALA A 66 0.43 15.70 -2.42
CA ALA A 66 0.63 17.12 -2.70
C ALA A 66 1.85 17.24 -3.63
N PRO A 67 1.71 17.72 -4.88
CA PRO A 67 2.86 18.08 -5.69
C PRO A 67 3.61 19.21 -4.95
N GLY A 68 4.88 18.97 -4.62
CA GLY A 68 5.74 19.98 -4.00
C GLY A 68 5.82 21.21 -4.90
N ASN A 69 5.61 22.38 -4.29
CA ASN A 69 5.89 23.70 -4.86
C ASN A 69 7.34 24.08 -4.58
#